data_AF-A0AAW3KAR4-F1
#
_entry.id   AF-A0AAW3KAR4-F1
#
_cell.length_a   1.000
_cell.length_b   1.000
_cell.length_c   1.000
_cell.angle_alpha   90.00
_cell.angle_beta   90.00
_cell.angle_gamma   90.00
#
_symmetry.space_group_name_H-M   'P 1'
#
loop_
_entity.id
_entity.type
_entity.pdbx_description
1 polymer ?
#
loop_
_entity_poly.entity_id
_entity_poly.type
_entity_poly.pdbx_seq_one_letter_code
_entity_poly.pdbx_strand_id
1 'polypeptide(L)'
;MQPAQLLALLAAGEPLSGEALAVAAGVTRAAIWKQVEALRRRGVPVEARGAAGYCLPWPLQMLDAARIRALLPASAASALTALDVHWELDSTSSELQRRLATAGDFSVVLAETQHAGRGRRGREWLSPPGMNIYLSCLKRFDAGFAALTGLSLAVGVIALRALEKRGIGGAGLKWPNDLLVAPGKRNDGPGGKLGGILIELSGEYQGPCAAIIGIGLNLRLTPALREQAGQPVADLAGLGGGMPPDRNLLVATLITALVEGLREFERDGFAAFGTDYARYDLLRDQPLQLSGALEAFHGVGAGVDARGALQVRLDDGSIRRVDSADVTVRRA
;
A
#
# COMPACT_ATOMS: atom_id res chain seq x y z
N MET A 1 1.26 -30.24 -3.81
CA MET A 1 1.55 -28.83 -4.18
C MET A 1 0.71 -27.89 -3.35
N GLN A 2 1.31 -26.92 -2.68
CA GLN A 2 0.60 -25.82 -2.00
C GLN A 2 0.22 -24.71 -2.99
N PRO A 3 -0.78 -23.85 -2.71
CA PRO A 3 -1.14 -22.71 -3.57
C PRO A 3 0.04 -21.82 -3.96
N ALA A 4 0.98 -21.61 -3.03
CA ALA A 4 2.19 -20.82 -3.25
C ALA A 4 3.06 -21.37 -4.40
N GLN A 5 3.31 -22.68 -4.38
CA GLN A 5 4.11 -23.37 -5.38
C GLN A 5 3.41 -23.35 -6.74
N LEU A 6 2.09 -23.57 -6.75
CA LEU A 6 1.31 -23.50 -7.98
C LEU A 6 1.35 -22.12 -8.60
N LEU A 7 1.17 -21.06 -7.79
CA LEU A 7 1.22 -19.70 -8.30
C LEU A 7 2.61 -19.36 -8.84
N ALA A 8 3.68 -19.78 -8.16
CA ALA A 8 5.05 -19.59 -8.63
C ALA A 8 5.32 -20.27 -9.99
N LEU A 9 4.78 -21.47 -10.22
CA LEU A 9 4.88 -22.15 -11.53
C LEU A 9 4.11 -21.42 -12.62
N LEU A 10 2.92 -20.90 -12.31
CA LEU A 10 2.08 -20.15 -13.26
C LEU A 10 2.55 -18.71 -13.47
N ALA A 11 3.49 -18.21 -12.67
CA ALA A 11 3.90 -16.82 -12.62
C ALA A 11 4.45 -16.29 -13.96
N ALA A 12 5.06 -17.16 -14.78
CA ALA A 12 5.54 -16.78 -16.12
C ALA A 12 4.40 -16.43 -17.10
N GLY A 13 3.17 -16.87 -16.82
CA GLY A 13 2.03 -16.71 -17.73
C GLY A 13 1.96 -17.75 -18.86
N GLU A 14 2.95 -18.65 -18.95
CA GLU A 14 2.94 -19.73 -19.93
C GLU A 14 1.94 -20.84 -19.53
N PRO A 15 1.20 -21.43 -20.48
CA PRO A 15 0.29 -22.54 -20.18
C PRO A 15 1.03 -23.79 -19.69
N LEU A 16 0.59 -24.32 -18.54
CA LEU A 16 1.05 -25.57 -17.97
C LEU A 16 -0.07 -26.59 -17.91
N SER A 17 0.13 -27.76 -18.52
CA SER A 17 -0.87 -28.83 -18.51
C SER A 17 -1.14 -29.30 -17.07
N GLY A 18 -2.41 -29.58 -16.76
CA GLY A 18 -2.77 -30.09 -15.43
C GLY A 18 -2.10 -31.43 -15.11
N GLU A 19 -1.75 -32.21 -16.12
CA GLU A 19 -0.99 -33.45 -15.99
C GLU A 19 0.48 -33.17 -15.64
N ALA A 20 1.15 -32.24 -16.33
CA ALA A 20 2.52 -31.87 -16.01
C ALA A 20 2.63 -31.30 -14.59
N LEU A 21 1.68 -30.45 -14.19
CA LEU A 21 1.59 -29.92 -12.81
C LEU A 21 1.37 -31.04 -11.78
N ALA A 22 0.51 -32.01 -12.09
CA ALA A 22 0.22 -33.15 -11.23
C ALA A 22 1.45 -34.05 -11.04
N VAL A 23 2.15 -34.38 -12.13
CA VAL A 23 3.40 -35.17 -12.13
C VAL A 23 4.48 -34.43 -11.35
N ALA A 24 4.72 -33.15 -11.64
CA ALA A 24 5.75 -32.35 -10.97
C ALA A 24 5.54 -32.24 -9.45
N ALA A 25 4.29 -32.31 -8.98
CA ALA A 25 3.97 -32.28 -7.56
C ALA A 25 3.70 -33.63 -6.90
N GLY A 26 3.71 -34.74 -7.65
CA GLY A 26 3.33 -36.05 -7.14
C GLY A 26 1.89 -36.11 -6.61
N VAL A 27 0.95 -35.41 -7.24
CA VAL A 27 -0.48 -35.37 -6.84
C VAL A 27 -1.40 -35.65 -8.02
N THR A 28 -2.70 -35.78 -7.78
CA THR A 28 -3.69 -36.00 -8.86
C THR A 28 -4.04 -34.69 -9.59
N ARG A 29 -4.53 -34.79 -10.83
CA ARG A 29 -5.10 -33.64 -11.57
C ARG A 29 -6.25 -32.96 -10.82
N ALA A 30 -7.07 -33.73 -10.11
CA ALA A 30 -8.14 -33.20 -9.27
C ALA A 30 -7.60 -32.36 -8.11
N ALA A 31 -6.46 -32.75 -7.51
CA ALA A 31 -5.80 -31.95 -6.50
C ALA A 31 -5.27 -30.63 -7.06
N ILE A 32 -4.68 -30.63 -8.27
CA ILE A 32 -4.28 -29.39 -8.96
C ILE A 32 -5.47 -28.48 -9.20
N TRP A 33 -6.58 -29.01 -9.73
CA TRP A 33 -7.80 -28.24 -9.94
C TRP A 33 -8.30 -27.59 -8.63
N LYS A 34 -8.29 -28.32 -7.51
CA LYS A 34 -8.66 -27.77 -6.19
C LYS A 34 -7.77 -26.59 -5.78
N GLN A 35 -6.47 -26.65 -6.08
CA GLN A 35 -5.54 -25.54 -5.80
C GLN A 35 -5.78 -24.34 -6.74
N VAL A 36 -6.09 -24.58 -8.01
CA VAL A 36 -6.50 -23.52 -8.96
C VAL A 36 -7.75 -22.81 -8.46
N GLU A 37 -8.77 -23.54 -8.02
CA GLU A 37 -9.99 -22.94 -7.45
C GLU A 37 -9.73 -22.19 -6.14
N ALA A 38 -8.76 -22.64 -5.34
CA ALA A 38 -8.33 -21.89 -4.15
C ALA A 38 -7.68 -20.55 -4.53
N LEU A 39 -6.84 -20.51 -5.57
CA LEU A 39 -6.27 -19.26 -6.08
C LEU A 39 -7.34 -18.33 -6.67
N ARG A 40 -8.29 -18.87 -7.44
CA ARG A 40 -9.43 -18.11 -8.00
C ARG A 40 -10.28 -17.46 -6.94
N ARG A 41 -10.63 -18.20 -5.87
CA ARG A 41 -11.37 -17.64 -4.72
C ARG A 41 -10.64 -16.51 -4.00
N ARG A 42 -9.31 -16.44 -4.13
CA ARG A 42 -8.48 -15.35 -3.60
C ARG A 42 -8.28 -14.21 -4.61
N GLY A 43 -8.98 -14.23 -5.75
CA GLY A 43 -8.93 -13.18 -6.76
C GLY A 43 -7.82 -13.33 -7.81
N VAL A 44 -7.07 -14.44 -7.82
CA VAL A 44 -6.06 -14.70 -8.85
C VAL A 44 -6.76 -15.16 -10.15
N PRO A 45 -6.51 -14.50 -11.29
CA PRO A 45 -7.22 -14.80 -12.54
C PRO A 45 -6.60 -16.00 -13.27
N VAL A 46 -6.60 -17.20 -12.66
CA VAL A 46 -6.10 -18.39 -13.36
C VAL A 46 -7.08 -18.80 -14.45
N GLU A 47 -6.63 -18.85 -15.70
CA GLU A 47 -7.40 -19.27 -16.87
C GLU A 47 -7.21 -20.76 -17.16
N ALA A 48 -8.20 -21.40 -17.77
CA ALA A 48 -8.06 -22.74 -18.34
C ALA A 48 -8.12 -22.65 -19.87
N ARG A 49 -7.07 -23.12 -20.56
CA ARG A 49 -6.92 -23.07 -22.02
C ARG A 49 -7.05 -24.47 -22.65
N GLY A 50 -8.15 -25.16 -22.33
CA GLY A 50 -8.43 -26.49 -22.87
C GLY A 50 -7.28 -27.48 -22.64
N ALA A 51 -6.78 -28.08 -23.72
CA ALA A 51 -5.68 -29.05 -23.67
C ALA A 51 -4.34 -28.45 -23.19
N ALA A 52 -4.13 -27.14 -23.35
CA ALA A 52 -2.90 -26.47 -22.92
C ALA A 52 -2.79 -26.31 -21.39
N GLY A 53 -3.90 -26.51 -20.65
CA GLY A 53 -3.91 -26.48 -19.19
C GLY A 53 -4.20 -25.11 -18.60
N TYR A 54 -3.44 -24.71 -17.57
CA TYR A 54 -3.68 -23.49 -16.79
C TYR A 54 -2.61 -22.43 -17.05
N CYS A 55 -3.00 -21.16 -17.07
CA CYS A 55 -2.08 -20.02 -17.16
C CYS A 55 -2.65 -18.79 -16.45
N LEU A 56 -1.81 -17.78 -16.25
CA LEU A 56 -2.26 -16.44 -15.93
C LEU A 56 -2.42 -15.61 -17.22
N PRO A 57 -3.37 -14.67 -17.28
CA PRO A 57 -3.56 -13.78 -18.43
C PRO A 57 -2.36 -12.84 -18.67
N TRP A 58 -1.51 -12.66 -17.66
CA TRP A 58 -0.28 -11.88 -17.72
C TRP A 58 0.77 -12.48 -16.77
N PRO A 59 2.06 -12.24 -17.03
CA PRO A 59 3.12 -12.60 -16.08
C PRO A 59 2.92 -11.90 -14.74
N LEU A 60 3.21 -12.64 -13.68
CA LEU A 60 3.18 -12.21 -12.29
C LEU A 60 4.58 -12.36 -11.72
N GLN A 61 5.03 -11.41 -10.91
CA GLN A 61 6.31 -11.53 -10.22
C GLN A 61 6.07 -11.90 -8.76
N MET A 62 6.64 -13.00 -8.29
CA MET A 62 6.62 -13.31 -6.87
C MET A 62 7.54 -12.33 -6.12
N LEU A 63 7.19 -12.00 -4.88
CA LEU A 63 8.07 -11.31 -3.95
C LEU A 63 9.19 -12.25 -3.53
N ASP A 64 10.42 -11.73 -3.55
CA ASP A 64 11.63 -12.47 -3.23
C ASP A 64 12.54 -11.59 -2.36
N ALA A 65 12.72 -12.02 -1.10
CA ALA A 65 13.52 -11.27 -0.13
C ALA A 65 14.98 -11.08 -0.57
N ALA A 66 15.59 -12.08 -1.22
CA ALA A 66 16.97 -12.00 -1.67
C ALA A 66 17.10 -11.02 -2.84
N ARG A 67 16.16 -11.07 -3.80
CA ARG A 67 16.12 -10.11 -4.92
C ARG A 67 15.88 -8.69 -4.43
N ILE A 68 14.96 -8.48 -3.48
CA ILE A 68 14.71 -7.15 -2.89
C ILE A 68 15.99 -6.64 -2.22
N ARG A 69 16.66 -7.46 -1.40
CA ARG A 69 17.92 -7.07 -0.72
C ARG A 69 19.02 -6.69 -1.72
N ALA A 70 19.17 -7.45 -2.81
CA ALA A 70 20.15 -7.17 -3.85
C ALA A 70 19.89 -5.86 -4.60
N LEU A 71 18.64 -5.39 -4.63
CA LEU A 71 18.23 -4.14 -5.27
C LEU A 71 18.30 -2.92 -4.33
N LEU A 72 18.57 -3.11 -3.04
CA LEU A 72 18.70 -2.01 -2.09
C LEU A 72 20.06 -1.30 -2.26
N PRO A 73 20.10 0.04 -2.23
CA PRO A 73 21.35 0.76 -2.08
C PRO A 73 21.97 0.47 -0.71
N ALA A 74 23.30 0.60 -0.61
CA ALA A 74 24.05 0.29 0.61
C ALA A 74 23.54 1.04 1.84
N SER A 75 23.14 2.31 1.68
CA SER A 75 22.57 3.14 2.76
C SER A 75 21.30 2.53 3.36
N ALA A 76 20.37 2.08 2.51
CA ALA A 76 19.13 1.44 2.96
C ALA A 76 19.39 0.03 3.50
N ALA A 77 20.25 -0.75 2.82
CA ALA A 77 20.60 -2.09 3.26
C ALA A 77 21.24 -2.11 4.66
N SER A 78 22.10 -1.13 4.97
CA SER A 78 22.73 -1.00 6.29
C SER A 78 21.76 -0.57 7.40
N ALA A 79 20.69 0.14 7.06
CA ALA A 79 19.68 0.58 8.01
C ALA A 79 18.65 -0.51 8.35
N LEU A 80 18.47 -1.47 7.45
CA LEU A 80 17.42 -2.47 7.51
C LEU A 80 17.80 -3.58 8.49
N THR A 81 17.11 -3.66 9.64
CA THR A 81 17.37 -4.73 10.61
C THR A 81 16.85 -6.09 10.11
N ALA A 82 15.68 -6.10 9.49
CA ALA A 82 15.04 -7.33 9.01
C ALA A 82 14.19 -7.05 7.76
N LEU A 83 14.09 -8.07 6.90
CA LEU A 83 13.19 -8.09 5.74
C LEU A 83 12.67 -9.52 5.58
N ASP A 84 11.40 -9.69 5.91
CA ASP A 84 10.70 -10.96 5.81
C ASP A 84 9.65 -10.88 4.69
N VAL A 85 9.61 -11.91 3.85
CA VAL A 85 8.60 -12.08 2.82
C VAL A 85 7.84 -13.37 3.12
N HIS A 86 6.55 -13.24 3.39
CA HIS A 86 5.68 -14.37 3.68
C HIS A 86 4.77 -14.69 2.49
N TRP A 87 4.45 -15.97 2.31
CA TRP A 87 3.35 -16.33 1.41
C TRP A 87 2.03 -15.79 1.94
N GLU A 88 1.72 -16.05 3.21
CA GLU A 88 0.42 -15.73 3.79
C GLU A 88 0.55 -15.42 5.28
N LEU A 89 -0.19 -14.39 5.72
CA LEU A 89 -0.30 -13.95 7.11
C LEU A 89 -1.72 -13.43 7.38
N ASP A 90 -2.05 -13.16 8.64
CA ASP A 90 -3.25 -12.38 8.99
C ASP A 90 -3.10 -10.94 8.50
N SER A 91 -2.05 -10.25 8.92
CA SER A 91 -1.64 -8.94 8.41
C SER A 91 -0.15 -8.69 8.65
N THR A 92 0.50 -8.02 7.71
CA THR A 92 1.91 -7.59 7.86
C THR A 92 2.10 -6.64 9.05
N SER A 93 1.10 -5.81 9.41
CA SER A 93 1.21 -4.93 10.58
C SER A 93 0.98 -5.69 11.89
N SER A 94 0.05 -6.64 11.94
CA SER A 94 -0.16 -7.52 13.09
C SER A 94 1.09 -8.34 13.40
N GLU A 95 1.81 -8.79 12.38
CA GLU A 95 3.05 -9.53 12.57
C GLU A 95 4.15 -8.69 13.23
N LEU A 96 4.33 -7.44 12.78
CA LEU A 96 5.25 -6.51 13.45
C LEU A 96 4.80 -6.16 14.87
N GLN A 97 3.49 -6.07 15.10
CA GLN A 97 2.94 -5.81 16.44
C GLN A 97 3.27 -6.96 17.40
N ARG A 98 3.16 -8.22 16.95
CA ARG A 98 3.58 -9.40 17.74
C ARG A 98 5.06 -9.40 18.06
N ARG A 99 5.90 -8.92 17.14
CA ARG A 99 7.36 -8.87 17.29
C ARG A 99 7.88 -7.56 17.87
N LEU A 100 7.00 -6.64 18.28
CA LEU A 100 7.37 -5.26 18.61
C LEU A 100 8.45 -5.17 19.72
N ALA A 101 8.46 -6.10 20.67
CA ALA A 101 9.47 -6.10 21.75
C ALA A 101 10.88 -6.45 21.27
N THR A 102 11.01 -7.27 20.21
CA THR A 102 12.29 -7.84 19.77
C THR A 102 12.75 -7.34 18.40
N ALA A 103 11.83 -6.82 17.59
CA ALA A 103 12.13 -6.26 16.28
C ALA A 103 12.94 -4.95 16.41
N GLY A 104 14.02 -4.84 15.65
CA GLY A 104 14.83 -3.63 15.59
C GLY A 104 14.21 -2.56 14.69
N ASP A 105 14.79 -1.36 14.71
CA ASP A 105 14.36 -0.27 13.86
C ASP A 105 14.45 -0.66 12.37
N PHE A 106 13.56 -0.15 11.53
CA PHE A 106 13.42 -0.53 10.13
C PHE A 106 13.30 -2.05 9.90
N SER A 107 12.58 -2.77 10.76
CA SER A 107 12.17 -4.15 10.45
C SER A 107 10.98 -4.11 9.48
N VAL A 108 11.09 -4.80 8.34
CA VAL A 108 10.09 -4.81 7.28
C VAL A 108 9.49 -6.20 7.08
N VAL A 109 8.16 -6.26 7.02
CA VAL A 109 7.40 -7.48 6.72
C VAL A 109 6.57 -7.25 5.46
N LEU A 110 6.69 -8.16 4.51
CA LEU A 110 5.83 -8.27 3.34
C LEU A 110 5.07 -9.59 3.34
N ALA A 111 3.94 -9.61 2.65
CA ALA A 111 3.21 -10.83 2.34
C ALA A 111 2.79 -10.86 0.88
N GLU A 112 2.66 -12.05 0.31
CA GLU A 112 1.94 -12.22 -0.95
C GLU A 112 0.45 -12.00 -0.75
N THR A 113 -0.10 -12.36 0.41
CA THR A 113 -1.55 -12.23 0.69
C THR A 113 -1.82 -12.17 2.20
N GLN A 114 -2.88 -11.47 2.57
CA GLN A 114 -3.34 -11.29 3.94
C GLN A 114 -4.78 -11.81 4.06
N HIS A 115 -5.09 -12.62 5.07
CA HIS A 115 -6.46 -13.08 5.31
C HIS A 115 -7.24 -12.18 6.29
N ALA A 116 -6.56 -11.24 6.94
CA ALA A 116 -7.15 -10.23 7.81
C ALA A 116 -6.49 -8.86 7.57
N GLY A 117 -6.31 -8.49 6.29
CA GLY A 117 -5.73 -7.20 5.91
C GLY A 117 -6.57 -6.03 6.45
N ARG A 118 -5.92 -5.04 7.08
CA ARG A 118 -6.60 -3.97 7.82
C ARG A 118 -6.40 -2.61 7.16
N GLY A 119 -7.49 -1.86 7.08
CA GLY A 119 -7.51 -0.42 6.87
C GLY A 119 -7.96 0.31 8.13
N ARG A 120 -8.04 1.65 8.05
CA ARG A 120 -8.54 2.48 9.16
C ARG A 120 -10.00 2.13 9.50
N ARG A 121 -10.34 2.28 10.79
CA ARG A 121 -11.69 2.07 11.35
C ARG A 121 -12.25 0.67 11.08
N GLY A 122 -11.39 -0.35 11.16
CA GLY A 122 -11.78 -1.75 11.02
C GLY A 122 -12.18 -2.20 9.61
N ARG A 123 -12.01 -1.35 8.59
CA ARG A 123 -12.27 -1.74 7.20
C ARG A 123 -11.27 -2.79 6.75
N GLU A 124 -11.74 -3.76 5.98
CA GLU A 124 -10.88 -4.77 5.36
C GLU A 124 -10.06 -4.18 4.21
N TRP A 125 -8.83 -4.66 4.04
CA TRP A 125 -8.00 -4.40 2.87
C TRP A 125 -7.87 -5.67 2.03
N LEU A 126 -8.54 -5.69 0.87
CA LEU A 126 -8.50 -6.82 -0.05
C LEU A 126 -7.06 -7.16 -0.43
N SER A 127 -6.66 -8.40 -0.15
CA SER A 127 -5.27 -8.82 -0.27
C SER A 127 -5.03 -10.04 -1.19
N PRO A 128 -5.46 -9.99 -2.47
CA PRO A 128 -5.23 -11.06 -3.46
C PRO A 128 -3.75 -11.32 -3.77
N PRO A 129 -3.30 -12.59 -3.81
CA PRO A 129 -1.90 -12.90 -4.01
C PRO A 129 -1.34 -12.42 -5.35
N GLY A 130 -0.18 -11.78 -5.28
CA GLY A 130 0.57 -11.27 -6.43
C GLY A 130 -0.02 -10.06 -7.17
N MET A 131 -1.16 -9.53 -6.71
CA MET A 131 -1.89 -8.46 -7.39
C MET A 131 -1.61 -7.06 -6.81
N ASN A 132 -1.03 -6.98 -5.60
CA ASN A 132 -0.73 -5.73 -4.89
C ASN A 132 0.63 -5.84 -4.14
N ILE A 133 1.03 -4.75 -3.49
CA ILE A 133 2.09 -4.73 -2.46
C ILE A 133 1.42 -4.56 -1.09
N TYR A 134 1.77 -5.44 -0.14
CA TYR A 134 1.44 -5.31 1.27
C TYR A 134 2.75 -5.25 2.05
N LEU A 135 3.08 -4.09 2.57
CA LEU A 135 4.34 -3.84 3.27
C LEU A 135 4.01 -3.21 4.61
N SER A 136 4.65 -3.68 5.68
CA SER A 136 4.69 -2.96 6.95
C SER A 136 6.15 -2.72 7.35
N CYS A 137 6.44 -1.52 7.87
CA CYS A 137 7.75 -1.12 8.36
C CYS A 137 7.63 -0.66 9.80
N LEU A 138 8.47 -1.19 10.69
CA LEU A 138 8.64 -0.67 12.04
C LEU A 138 9.62 0.51 12.02
N LYS A 139 9.21 1.66 12.55
CA LYS A 139 10.11 2.78 12.86
C LYS A 139 10.04 3.09 14.36
N ARG A 140 11.18 3.16 15.03
CA ARG A 140 11.31 3.65 16.41
C ARG A 140 11.71 5.11 16.41
N PHE A 141 11.10 5.90 17.28
CA PHE A 141 11.39 7.32 17.44
C PHE A 141 11.82 7.59 18.88
N ASP A 142 12.83 8.43 19.04
CA ASP A 142 13.28 8.88 20.37
C ASP A 142 12.25 9.82 21.01
N ALA A 143 11.53 10.59 20.19
CA ALA A 143 10.46 11.48 20.62
C ALA A 143 9.13 10.74 20.88
N GLY A 144 8.25 11.37 21.66
CA GLY A 144 6.90 10.87 21.94
C GLY A 144 5.88 11.13 20.82
N PHE A 145 4.64 10.68 21.03
CA PHE A 145 3.55 10.73 20.03
C PHE A 145 3.26 12.13 19.47
N ALA A 146 3.47 13.19 20.25
CA ALA A 146 3.27 14.56 19.81
C ALA A 146 4.17 14.95 18.62
N ALA A 147 5.36 14.34 18.50
CA ALA A 147 6.28 14.58 17.39
C ALA A 147 5.84 13.86 16.09
N LEU A 148 4.91 12.90 16.17
CA LEU A 148 4.48 12.10 15.02
C LEU A 148 3.29 12.69 14.27
N THR A 149 2.87 13.92 14.60
CA THR A 149 1.84 14.63 13.85
C THR A 149 2.26 14.79 12.39
N GLY A 150 1.36 14.44 11.46
CA GLY A 150 1.65 14.50 10.03
C GLY A 150 2.44 13.30 9.47
N LEU A 151 2.83 12.31 10.29
CA LEU A 151 3.59 11.14 9.83
C LEU A 151 2.89 10.40 8.68
N SER A 152 1.55 10.24 8.75
CA SER A 152 0.77 9.61 7.67
C SER A 152 0.88 10.35 6.33
N LEU A 153 0.92 11.69 6.37
CA LEU A 153 1.08 12.51 5.18
C LEU A 153 2.50 12.42 4.64
N ALA A 154 3.51 12.45 5.52
CA ALA A 154 4.91 12.26 5.15
C ALA A 154 5.12 10.90 4.48
N VAL A 155 4.58 9.82 5.03
CA VAL A 155 4.62 8.48 4.41
C VAL A 155 3.93 8.47 3.04
N GLY A 156 2.83 9.21 2.89
CA GLY A 156 2.18 9.43 1.58
C GLY A 156 3.12 10.08 0.57
N VAL A 157 3.77 11.16 0.95
CA VAL A 157 4.76 11.86 0.12
C VAL A 157 5.94 10.95 -0.21
N ILE A 158 6.46 10.20 0.77
CA ILE A 158 7.55 9.23 0.59
C ILE A 158 7.17 8.17 -0.45
N ALA A 159 5.97 7.59 -0.36
CA ALA A 159 5.49 6.61 -1.32
C ALA A 159 5.35 7.21 -2.73
N LEU A 160 4.83 8.44 -2.86
CA LEU A 160 4.72 9.10 -4.16
C LEU A 160 6.08 9.47 -4.77
N ARG A 161 7.03 9.96 -3.96
CA ARG A 161 8.44 10.17 -4.39
C ARG A 161 9.04 8.86 -4.91
N ALA A 162 8.79 7.74 -4.25
CA ALA A 162 9.26 6.42 -4.70
C ALA A 162 8.65 6.00 -6.05
N LEU A 163 7.35 6.26 -6.26
CA LEU A 163 6.68 6.01 -7.55
C LEU A 163 7.23 6.90 -8.67
N GLU A 164 7.44 8.20 -8.40
CA GLU A 164 8.01 9.13 -9.38
C GLU A 164 9.45 8.76 -9.77
N LYS A 165 10.28 8.30 -8.82
CA LYS A 165 11.63 7.74 -9.11
C LYS A 165 11.58 6.54 -10.07
N ARG A 166 10.44 5.87 -10.18
CA ARG A 166 10.19 4.77 -11.14
C ARG A 166 9.49 5.21 -12.41
N GLY A 167 9.32 6.52 -12.63
CA GLY A 167 8.62 7.08 -13.78
C GLY A 167 7.09 6.99 -13.69
N ILE A 168 6.54 6.62 -12.52
CA ILE A 168 5.11 6.47 -12.30
C ILE A 168 4.56 7.76 -11.70
N GLY A 169 3.97 8.61 -12.54
CA GLY A 169 3.26 9.82 -12.12
C GLY A 169 1.74 9.66 -12.13
N GLY A 170 1.02 10.75 -11.82
CA GLY A 170 -0.45 10.82 -11.95
C GLY A 170 -1.23 10.43 -10.69
N ALA A 171 -0.55 9.94 -9.65
CA ALA A 171 -1.12 9.75 -8.33
C ALA A 171 -0.98 11.02 -7.45
N GLY A 172 -1.84 11.14 -6.45
CA GLY A 172 -1.82 12.19 -5.44
C GLY A 172 -2.34 11.68 -4.09
N LEU A 173 -2.44 12.58 -3.12
CA LEU A 173 -2.85 12.28 -1.75
C LEU A 173 -4.24 12.83 -1.46
N LYS A 174 -5.11 11.96 -0.94
CA LYS A 174 -6.31 12.38 -0.23
C LYS A 174 -6.02 12.27 1.27
N TRP A 175 -6.07 13.41 1.94
CA TRP A 175 -5.89 13.48 3.37
C TRP A 175 -6.85 12.52 4.11
N PRO A 176 -6.39 11.83 5.17
CA PRO A 176 -5.04 11.92 5.74
C PRO A 176 -4.08 10.80 5.29
N ASN A 177 -4.54 9.82 4.50
CA ASN A 177 -3.82 8.54 4.41
C ASN A 177 -4.08 7.71 3.14
N ASP A 178 -4.77 8.27 2.13
CA ASP A 178 -5.09 7.54 0.91
C ASP A 178 -4.28 8.09 -0.28
N LEU A 179 -3.70 7.18 -1.07
CA LEU A 179 -3.13 7.51 -2.37
C LEU A 179 -4.22 7.29 -3.42
N LEU A 180 -4.48 8.28 -4.26
CA LEU A 180 -5.50 8.20 -5.32
C LEU A 180 -4.94 8.62 -6.68
N VAL A 181 -5.58 8.14 -7.73
CA VAL A 181 -5.48 8.70 -9.08
C VAL A 181 -6.66 9.64 -9.28
N ALA A 182 -6.40 10.89 -9.66
CA ALA A 182 -7.45 11.84 -9.98
C ALA A 182 -8.09 11.52 -11.35
N PRO A 183 -9.39 11.78 -11.54
CA PRO A 183 -10.01 11.67 -12.86
C PRO A 183 -9.28 12.58 -13.88
N GLY A 184 -9.19 12.14 -15.14
CA GLY A 184 -8.74 12.98 -16.27
C GLY A 184 -7.25 13.36 -16.29
N LYS A 185 -6.43 12.93 -15.33
CA LYS A 185 -4.96 13.05 -15.42
C LYS A 185 -4.39 11.81 -16.11
N ARG A 186 -4.06 11.96 -17.41
CA ARG A 186 -3.32 11.03 -18.29
C ARG A 186 -4.04 9.80 -18.83
N ASN A 187 -5.06 9.29 -18.15
CA ASN A 187 -5.95 8.24 -18.67
C ASN A 187 -7.39 8.72 -18.47
N ASP A 188 -8.23 8.61 -19.49
CA ASP A 188 -9.66 9.02 -19.47
C ASP A 188 -10.54 8.17 -18.52
N GLY A 189 -9.94 7.57 -17.50
CA GLY A 189 -10.61 6.77 -16.48
C GLY A 189 -11.15 7.61 -15.31
N PRO A 190 -12.05 7.03 -14.49
CA PRO A 190 -12.80 7.73 -13.45
C PRO A 190 -11.97 8.15 -12.22
N GLY A 191 -10.64 7.95 -12.24
CA GLY A 191 -9.81 8.01 -11.03
C GLY A 191 -10.15 6.90 -10.03
N GLY A 192 -9.50 6.91 -8.87
CA GLY A 192 -9.80 5.95 -7.81
C GLY A 192 -8.66 5.74 -6.82
N LYS A 193 -8.93 4.94 -5.80
CA LYS A 193 -7.95 4.59 -4.77
C LYS A 193 -6.85 3.69 -5.30
N LEU A 194 -5.62 4.19 -5.28
CA LEU A 194 -4.41 3.46 -5.64
C LEU A 194 -3.83 2.69 -4.46
N GLY A 195 -3.93 3.27 -3.26
CA GLY A 195 -3.31 2.70 -2.08
C GLY A 195 -3.81 3.33 -0.78
N GLY A 196 -3.39 2.74 0.33
CA GLY A 196 -3.72 3.21 1.66
C GLY A 196 -2.54 3.06 2.60
N ILE A 197 -2.44 4.01 3.53
CA ILE A 197 -1.48 4.01 4.62
C ILE A 197 -2.23 3.78 5.93
N LEU A 198 -1.69 2.92 6.77
CA LEU A 198 -2.13 2.70 8.14
C LEU A 198 -0.93 2.87 9.07
N ILE A 199 -1.09 3.67 10.12
CA ILE A 199 -0.07 3.86 11.14
C ILE A 199 -0.65 3.42 12.47
N GLU A 200 0.01 2.47 13.11
CA GLU A 200 -0.29 1.98 14.45
C GLU A 200 0.86 2.39 15.38
N LEU A 201 0.55 3.16 16.43
CA LEU A 201 1.54 3.68 17.37
C LEU A 201 1.59 2.83 18.64
N SER A 202 2.78 2.69 19.21
CA SER A 202 3.02 2.04 20.50
C SER A 202 4.12 2.75 21.29
N GLY A 203 4.09 2.68 22.61
CA GLY A 203 5.01 3.39 23.50
C GLY A 203 4.33 4.51 24.28
N GLU A 204 5.13 5.49 24.71
CA GLU A 204 4.70 6.52 25.66
C GLU A 204 4.44 7.87 24.99
N TYR A 205 3.57 8.68 25.62
CA TYR A 205 3.24 10.02 25.14
C TYR A 205 4.46 10.96 25.13
N GLN A 206 5.37 10.82 26.10
CA GLN A 206 6.61 11.60 26.20
C GLN A 206 7.82 10.92 25.52
N GLY A 207 7.66 9.71 25.01
CA GLY A 207 8.71 8.93 24.34
C GLY A 207 9.50 8.02 25.27
N PRO A 208 10.24 7.04 24.72
CA PRO A 208 10.33 6.70 23.30
C PRO A 208 9.05 6.04 22.77
N CYS A 209 8.85 6.10 21.45
CA CYS A 209 7.69 5.46 20.82
C CYS A 209 8.07 4.72 19.53
N ALA A 210 7.13 3.94 19.02
CA ALA A 210 7.27 3.19 17.79
C ALA A 210 6.04 3.36 16.91
N ALA A 211 6.25 3.38 15.60
CA ALA A 211 5.20 3.36 14.59
C ALA A 211 5.37 2.12 13.72
N ILE A 212 4.29 1.37 13.57
CA ILE A 212 4.15 0.35 12.53
C ILE A 212 3.42 1.00 11.36
N ILE A 213 4.14 1.15 10.25
CA ILE A 213 3.68 1.84 9.05
C ILE A 213 3.32 0.79 8.00
N GLY A 214 2.03 0.54 7.84
CA GLY A 214 1.46 -0.31 6.79
C GLY A 214 1.19 0.48 5.51
N ILE A 215 1.65 -0.02 4.38
CA ILE A 215 1.43 0.51 3.02
C ILE A 215 0.83 -0.60 2.17
N GLY A 216 -0.40 -0.37 1.69
CA GLY A 216 -1.05 -1.19 0.67
C GLY A 216 -1.09 -0.44 -0.66
N LEU A 217 -0.56 -1.03 -1.73
CA LEU A 217 -0.58 -0.45 -3.09
C LEU A 217 -1.16 -1.44 -4.10
N ASN A 218 -2.18 -1.00 -4.84
CA ASN A 218 -2.78 -1.79 -5.90
C ASN A 218 -1.84 -1.86 -7.11
N LEU A 219 -1.40 -3.07 -7.48
CA LEU A 219 -0.47 -3.23 -8.62
C LEU A 219 -1.24 -3.48 -9.91
N ARG A 220 -2.14 -4.47 -9.90
CA ARG A 220 -3.08 -4.74 -11.00
C ARG A 220 -4.32 -5.43 -10.46
N LEU A 221 -5.48 -4.82 -10.69
CA LEU A 221 -6.76 -5.35 -10.24
C LEU A 221 -7.54 -5.96 -11.40
N THR A 222 -8.08 -7.16 -11.18
CA THR A 222 -9.06 -7.79 -12.08
C THR A 222 -10.40 -7.06 -12.00
N PRO A 223 -11.30 -7.20 -13.00
CA PRO A 223 -12.65 -6.64 -12.91
C PRO A 223 -13.41 -7.06 -11.65
N ALA A 224 -13.32 -8.33 -11.25
CA ALA A 224 -13.94 -8.85 -10.04
C ALA A 224 -13.41 -8.17 -8.76
N LEU A 225 -12.10 -7.94 -8.67
CA LEU A 225 -11.51 -7.23 -7.53
C LEU A 225 -11.94 -5.76 -7.47
N ARG A 226 -12.13 -5.12 -8.64
CA ARG A 226 -12.62 -3.74 -8.73
C ARG A 226 -14.06 -3.62 -8.25
N GLU A 227 -14.91 -4.58 -8.61
CA GLU A 227 -16.28 -4.67 -8.12
C GLU A 227 -16.33 -4.92 -6.60
N GLN A 228 -15.55 -5.89 -6.11
CA GLN A 228 -15.48 -6.25 -4.70
C GLN A 228 -14.98 -5.09 -3.81
N ALA A 229 -14.18 -4.17 -4.35
CA ALA A 229 -13.65 -3.04 -3.58
C ALA A 229 -14.76 -2.07 -3.09
N GLY A 230 -15.94 -2.07 -3.71
CA GLY A 230 -17.10 -1.26 -3.30
C GLY A 230 -16.90 0.25 -3.42
N GLN A 231 -15.83 0.70 -4.08
CA GLN A 231 -15.51 2.11 -4.35
C GLN A 231 -14.61 2.22 -5.60
N PRO A 232 -14.48 3.40 -6.21
CA PRO A 232 -13.53 3.62 -7.29
C PRO A 232 -12.09 3.29 -6.87
N VAL A 233 -11.44 2.41 -7.62
CA VAL A 233 -10.05 1.96 -7.39
C VAL A 233 -9.21 2.16 -8.65
N ALA A 234 -7.94 2.46 -8.43
CA ALA A 234 -6.90 2.54 -9.44
C ALA A 234 -5.77 1.55 -9.10
N ASP A 235 -4.90 1.28 -10.07
CA ASP A 235 -3.74 0.43 -9.89
C ASP A 235 -2.52 0.95 -10.67
N LEU A 236 -1.34 0.48 -10.30
CA LEU A 236 -0.07 0.91 -10.91
C LEU A 236 0.06 0.45 -12.36
N ALA A 237 -0.54 -0.68 -12.74
CA ALA A 237 -0.60 -1.13 -14.13
C ALA A 237 -1.32 -0.11 -15.02
N GLY A 238 -2.45 0.45 -14.58
CA GLY A 238 -3.15 1.50 -15.30
C GLY A 238 -2.30 2.76 -15.48
N LEU A 239 -1.61 3.21 -14.43
CA LEU A 239 -0.69 4.35 -14.52
C LEU A 239 0.53 4.09 -15.41
N GLY A 240 0.97 2.83 -15.49
CA GLY A 240 2.10 2.38 -16.31
C GLY A 240 1.74 1.99 -17.75
N GLY A 241 0.60 2.46 -18.29
CA GLY A 241 0.21 2.16 -19.67
C GLY A 241 -0.22 0.70 -19.90
N GLY A 242 -0.75 0.06 -18.86
CA GLY A 242 -1.22 -1.32 -18.92
C GLY A 242 -0.17 -2.36 -18.54
N MET A 243 1.03 -1.98 -18.10
CA MET A 243 2.06 -2.87 -17.56
C MET A 243 2.37 -2.49 -16.10
N PRO A 244 2.42 -3.44 -15.14
CA PRO A 244 2.76 -3.09 -13.77
C PRO A 244 4.28 -2.90 -13.64
N PRO A 245 4.77 -2.11 -12.68
CA PRO A 245 6.19 -2.10 -12.35
C PRO A 245 6.64 -3.45 -11.80
N ASP A 246 7.95 -3.72 -11.88
CA ASP A 246 8.57 -4.85 -11.20
C ASP A 246 8.33 -4.75 -9.68
N ARG A 247 7.73 -5.78 -9.08
CA ARG A 247 7.30 -5.76 -7.67
C ARG A 247 8.48 -5.68 -6.72
N ASN A 248 9.54 -6.45 -6.99
CA ASN A 248 10.71 -6.51 -6.12
C ASN A 248 11.50 -5.19 -6.17
N LEU A 249 11.65 -4.60 -7.36
CA LEU A 249 12.26 -3.31 -7.55
C LEU A 249 11.44 -2.17 -6.94
N LEU A 250 10.12 -2.21 -7.09
CA LEU A 250 9.23 -1.24 -6.45
C LEU A 250 9.35 -1.32 -4.92
N VAL A 251 9.34 -2.52 -4.35
CA VAL A 251 9.51 -2.72 -2.90
C VAL A 251 10.88 -2.21 -2.43
N ALA A 252 11.97 -2.53 -3.12
CA ALA A 252 13.30 -2.00 -2.79
C ALA A 252 13.33 -0.46 -2.84
N THR A 253 12.66 0.14 -3.82
CA THR A 253 12.55 1.60 -3.96
C THR A 253 11.73 2.21 -2.81
N LEU A 254 10.63 1.57 -2.41
CA LEU A 254 9.81 2.00 -1.28
C LEU A 254 10.56 1.90 0.05
N ILE A 255 11.26 0.78 0.29
CA ILE A 255 12.08 0.60 1.51
C ILE A 255 13.17 1.69 1.57
N THR A 256 13.85 1.95 0.46
CA THR A 256 14.86 3.02 0.38
C THR A 256 14.26 4.38 0.73
N ALA A 257 13.12 4.72 0.12
CA ALA A 257 12.44 5.98 0.38
C ALA A 257 11.93 6.09 1.82
N LEU A 258 11.47 4.99 2.43
CA LEU A 258 11.09 4.93 3.84
C LEU A 258 12.27 5.18 4.77
N VAL A 259 13.42 4.55 4.52
CA VAL A 259 14.64 4.77 5.33
C VAL A 259 15.06 6.24 5.28
N GLU A 260 15.14 6.82 4.08
CA GLU A 260 15.54 8.22 3.89
C GLU A 260 14.51 9.19 4.48
N GLY A 261 13.24 9.03 4.10
CA GLY A 261 12.18 9.94 4.47
C GLY A 261 11.77 9.86 5.94
N LEU A 262 11.84 8.68 6.58
CA LEU A 262 11.53 8.60 8.01
C LEU A 262 12.63 9.21 8.88
N ARG A 263 13.89 9.20 8.42
CA ARG A 263 14.99 9.94 9.07
C ARG A 263 14.86 11.46 8.87
N GLU A 264 14.43 11.90 7.69
CA GLU A 264 14.08 13.31 7.42
C GLU A 264 12.93 13.75 8.34
N PHE A 265 11.86 12.95 8.44
CA PHE A 265 10.73 13.23 9.31
C PHE A 265 11.11 13.27 10.79
N GLU A 266 11.95 12.34 11.26
CA GLU A 266 12.41 12.33 12.65
C GLU A 266 13.20 13.60 13.03
N ARG A 267 13.98 14.14 12.08
CA ARG A 267 14.78 15.35 12.30
C ARG A 267 13.98 16.64 12.16
N ASP A 268 13.18 16.75 11.09
CA ASP A 268 12.60 18.02 10.64
C ASP A 268 11.05 18.06 10.76
N GLY A 269 10.43 16.94 11.15
CA GLY A 269 8.98 16.79 11.24
C GLY A 269 8.27 16.86 9.88
N PHE A 270 6.96 17.11 9.92
CA PHE A 270 6.15 17.20 8.69
C PHE A 270 6.49 18.43 7.83
N ALA A 271 7.08 19.48 8.41
CA ALA A 271 7.39 20.72 7.70
C ALA A 271 8.29 20.48 6.46
N ALA A 272 9.24 19.55 6.54
CA ALA A 272 10.10 19.16 5.41
C ALA A 272 9.34 18.57 4.21
N PHE A 273 8.13 18.05 4.43
CA PHE A 273 7.29 17.42 3.42
C PHE A 273 6.22 18.37 2.85
N GLY A 274 6.05 19.57 3.41
CA GLY A 274 4.94 20.47 3.08
C GLY A 274 4.87 20.86 1.60
N THR A 275 6.01 21.19 0.98
CA THR A 275 6.07 21.57 -0.44
C THR A 275 5.66 20.42 -1.36
N ASP A 276 6.15 19.20 -1.11
CA ASP A 276 5.77 18.05 -1.92
C ASP A 276 4.34 17.60 -1.64
N TYR A 277 3.89 17.66 -0.38
CA TYR A 277 2.50 17.42 -0.05
C TYR A 277 1.58 18.35 -0.85
N ALA A 278 1.88 19.64 -0.91
CA ALA A 278 1.08 20.61 -1.66
C ALA A 278 0.99 20.28 -3.16
N ARG A 279 2.05 19.70 -3.76
CA ARG A 279 2.05 19.23 -5.16
C ARG A 279 1.13 18.03 -5.37
N TYR A 280 1.00 17.17 -4.35
CA TYR A 280 0.19 15.96 -4.42
C TYR A 280 -1.22 16.12 -3.85
N ASP A 281 -1.54 17.24 -3.21
CA ASP A 281 -2.78 17.45 -2.49
C ASP A 281 -4.00 17.46 -3.43
N LEU A 282 -4.80 16.41 -3.34
CA LEU A 282 -6.01 16.25 -4.14
C LEU A 282 -7.23 16.94 -3.54
N LEU A 283 -7.13 17.52 -2.34
CA LEU A 283 -8.24 18.20 -1.67
C LEU A 283 -8.12 19.72 -1.74
N ARG A 284 -6.95 20.25 -2.11
CA ARG A 284 -6.74 21.68 -2.29
C ARG A 284 -7.69 22.27 -3.34
N ASP A 285 -8.33 23.36 -2.96
CA ASP A 285 -9.34 24.10 -3.73
C ASP A 285 -10.53 23.26 -4.20
N GLN A 286 -10.75 22.10 -3.59
CA GLN A 286 -11.93 21.26 -3.83
C GLN A 286 -13.01 21.56 -2.78
N PRO A 287 -14.30 21.51 -3.16
CA PRO A 287 -15.37 21.54 -2.18
C PRO A 287 -15.36 20.23 -1.37
N LEU A 288 -15.42 20.37 -0.05
CA LEU A 288 -15.32 19.27 0.90
C LEU A 288 -16.59 19.19 1.74
N GLN A 289 -17.00 17.96 2.01
CA GLN A 289 -17.92 17.64 3.09
C GLN A 289 -17.16 16.85 4.15
N LEU A 290 -17.19 17.36 5.39
CA LEU A 290 -16.55 16.74 6.54
C LEU A 290 -17.63 16.20 7.48
N SER A 291 -17.46 14.96 7.93
CA SER A 291 -18.40 14.28 8.85
C SER A 291 -17.65 13.38 9.84
N GLY A 292 -18.19 13.16 11.03
CA GLY A 292 -17.56 12.30 12.04
C GLY A 292 -18.00 12.65 13.46
N ALA A 293 -17.06 12.78 14.41
CA ALA A 293 -17.37 13.25 15.77
C ALA A 293 -17.73 14.75 15.82
N LEU A 294 -17.40 15.48 14.74
CA LEU A 294 -17.86 16.84 14.51
C LEU A 294 -19.23 16.82 13.83
N GLU A 295 -20.06 17.82 14.13
CA GLU A 295 -21.22 18.16 13.31
C GLU A 295 -20.78 18.33 11.85
N ALA A 296 -21.55 17.77 10.92
CA ALA A 296 -21.19 17.78 9.51
C ALA A 296 -21.15 19.23 8.99
N PHE A 297 -20.05 19.57 8.30
CA PHE A 297 -19.90 20.90 7.73
C PHE A 297 -19.25 20.86 6.36
N HIS A 298 -19.46 21.93 5.61
CA HIS A 298 -18.95 22.12 4.26
C HIS A 298 -17.91 23.24 4.24
N GLY A 299 -17.05 23.21 3.22
CA GLY A 299 -16.09 24.27 2.94
C GLY A 299 -15.17 23.88 1.80
N VAL A 300 -14.14 24.67 1.56
CA VAL A 300 -13.16 24.43 0.49
C VAL A 300 -11.82 24.03 1.10
N GLY A 301 -11.18 22.99 0.58
CA GLY A 301 -9.87 22.57 1.05
C GLY A 301 -8.81 23.65 0.83
N ALA A 302 -8.10 24.04 1.89
CA ALA A 302 -7.05 25.06 1.87
C ALA A 302 -5.65 24.47 2.07
N GLY A 303 -5.53 23.14 2.02
CA GLY A 303 -4.28 22.42 2.24
C GLY A 303 -4.13 21.93 3.68
N VAL A 304 -2.90 21.85 4.15
CA VAL A 304 -2.57 21.44 5.51
C VAL A 304 -1.64 22.45 6.17
N ASP A 305 -1.68 22.54 7.49
CA ASP A 305 -0.73 23.34 8.25
C ASP A 305 0.65 22.64 8.39
N ALA A 306 1.61 23.30 9.03
CA ALA A 306 2.96 22.79 9.24
C ALA A 306 3.03 21.49 10.08
N ARG A 307 1.93 21.10 10.75
CA ARG A 307 1.79 19.85 11.52
C ARG A 307 0.95 18.80 10.80
N GLY A 308 0.45 19.10 9.59
CA GLY A 308 -0.34 18.18 8.78
C GLY A 308 -1.84 18.17 9.10
N ALA A 309 -2.34 19.14 9.89
CA ALA A 309 -3.78 19.27 10.12
C ALA A 309 -4.45 19.89 8.89
N LEU A 310 -5.59 19.34 8.48
CA LEU A 310 -6.33 19.82 7.31
C LEU A 310 -6.87 21.22 7.60
N GLN A 311 -6.71 22.13 6.65
CA GLN A 311 -7.26 23.47 6.66
C GLN A 311 -8.46 23.52 5.71
N VAL A 312 -9.60 23.98 6.22
CA VAL A 312 -10.84 24.13 5.45
C VAL A 312 -11.28 25.59 5.52
N ARG A 313 -11.42 26.23 4.36
CA ARG A 313 -11.96 27.58 4.22
C ARG A 313 -13.48 27.53 4.23
N LEU A 314 -14.09 28.21 5.19
CA LEU A 314 -15.54 28.32 5.33
C LEU A 314 -16.09 29.48 4.49
N ASP A 315 -17.41 29.57 4.37
CA ASP A 315 -18.10 30.58 3.54
C ASP A 315 -17.85 32.02 4.02
N ASP A 316 -17.58 32.22 5.31
CA ASP A 316 -17.22 33.51 5.90
C ASP A 316 -15.74 33.89 5.68
N GLY A 317 -14.98 33.05 4.97
CA GLY A 317 -13.56 33.22 4.68
C GLY A 317 -12.61 32.77 5.80
N SER A 318 -13.13 32.36 6.96
CA SER A 318 -12.32 31.84 8.05
C SER A 318 -11.72 30.46 7.72
N ILE A 319 -10.58 30.14 8.35
CA ILE A 319 -9.92 28.84 8.21
C ILE A 319 -10.18 28.00 9.45
N ARG A 320 -10.86 26.87 9.28
CA ARG A 320 -11.04 25.85 10.32
C ARG A 320 -9.97 24.78 10.17
N ARG A 321 -9.30 24.47 11.29
CA ARG A 321 -8.35 23.37 11.41
C ARG A 321 -9.07 22.07 11.78
N VAL A 322 -8.66 20.97 11.17
CA VAL A 322 -9.23 19.63 11.39
C VAL A 322 -8.12 18.60 11.58
N ASP A 323 -8.16 17.87 12.69
CA ASP A 323 -7.24 16.78 13.00
C ASP A 323 -7.85 15.41 12.59
N SER A 324 -6.98 14.45 12.26
CA SER A 324 -7.36 13.23 11.53
C SER A 324 -8.09 12.15 12.34
N ALA A 325 -8.09 12.26 13.68
CA ALA A 325 -8.66 11.26 14.57
C ALA A 325 -10.17 11.08 14.33
N ASP A 326 -10.88 12.17 14.04
CA ASP A 326 -12.33 12.23 14.25
C ASP A 326 -13.17 12.44 12.99
N VAL A 327 -12.54 12.50 11.80
CA VAL A 327 -13.23 13.02 10.61
C VAL A 327 -13.08 12.12 9.39
N THR A 328 -14.15 12.06 8.60
CA THR A 328 -14.21 11.54 7.23
C THR A 328 -14.32 12.73 6.31
N VAL A 329 -13.46 12.79 5.29
CA VAL A 329 -13.50 13.84 4.28
C VAL A 329 -13.93 13.24 2.95
N ARG A 330 -14.95 13.84 2.35
CA ARG A 330 -15.42 13.54 1.00
C ARG A 330 -15.35 14.81 0.18
N ARG A 331 -15.05 14.66 -1.12
CA ARG A 331 -15.36 15.73 -2.07
C ARG A 331 -16.87 15.84 -2.15
N ALA A 332 -17.39 17.07 -2.08
CA ALA A 332 -18.82 17.34 -2.23
C ALA A 332 -19.26 17.19 -3.68
#